data_AF-A0A496QNV6-F1
#
_entry.id   AF-A0A496QNV6-F1
#
_cell.length_a   1.000
_cell.length_b   1.000
_cell.length_c   1.000
_cell.angle_alpha   90.00
_cell.angle_beta   90.00
_cell.angle_gamma   90.00
#
_symmetry.space_group_name_H-M   'P 1'
#
loop_
_entity.id
_entity.type
_entity.pdbx_description
1 polymer ?
#
loop_
_entity_poly.entity_id
_entity_poly.type
_entity_poly.pdbx_seq_one_letter_code
_entity_poly.pdbx_strand_id
1 'polypeptide(L)' 'MKWEEIVKRFKDEWVFIGVTEVDEDFNLKVGDVIAHSKDKEEIYRRLLELRPKRFSIEYKGKIPEDLAVVL' A
#
# COMPACT_ATOMS: atom_id res chain seq x y z
N MET A 1 -0.24 -0.42 12.39
CA MET A 1 -1.69 -0.57 12.15
C MET A 1 -1.96 -1.94 11.50
N LYS A 2 -3.08 -2.61 11.82
CA LYS A 2 -3.39 -3.92 11.21
C LYS A 2 -3.87 -3.76 9.76
N TRP A 3 -3.63 -4.75 8.92
CA TRP A 3 -4.05 -4.72 7.51
C TRP A 3 -5.54 -4.40 7.32
N GLU A 4 -6.42 -5.07 8.07
CA GLU A 4 -7.87 -4.86 7.97
C GLU A 4 -8.30 -3.43 8.30
N GLU A 5 -7.58 -2.75 9.20
CA GLU A 5 -7.84 -1.36 9.57
C GLU A 5 -7.43 -0.41 8.44
N ILE A 6 -6.28 -0.69 7.80
CA ILE A 6 -5.78 0.06 6.63
C ILE A 6 -6.79 -0.02 5.48
N VAL A 7 -7.27 -1.24 5.17
CA VAL A 7 -8.27 -1.46 4.11
C VAL A 7 -9.56 -0.67 4.35
N LYS A 8 -10.00 -0.57 5.61
CA LYS A 8 -11.23 0.17 5.95
C LYS A 8 -11.05 1.68 5.89
N ARG A 9 -9.86 2.18 6.24
CA ARG A 9 -9.60 3.62 6.42
C ARG A 9 -9.27 4.37 5.13
N PHE A 10 -8.57 3.74 4.18
CA PHE A 10 -8.03 4.42 2.99
C PHE A 10 -8.68 3.94 1.69
N LYS A 11 -10.02 3.95 1.63
CA LYS A 11 -10.75 3.48 0.44
C LYS A 11 -10.42 4.32 -0.79
N ASP A 12 -10.24 3.66 -1.93
CA ASP A 12 -9.95 4.29 -3.23
C ASP A 12 -8.66 5.13 -3.27
N GLU A 13 -7.73 4.87 -2.34
CA GLU A 13 -6.45 5.55 -2.22
C GLU A 13 -5.27 4.58 -2.39
N TRP A 14 -4.14 5.13 -2.80
CA TRP A 14 -2.82 4.50 -2.69
C TRP A 14 -2.28 4.70 -1.28
N VAL A 15 -1.77 3.64 -0.68
CA VAL A 15 -1.21 3.67 0.67
C VAL A 15 0.24 3.19 0.62
N PHE A 16 1.15 4.01 1.13
CA PHE A 16 2.55 3.67 1.32
C PHE A 16 2.79 3.22 2.76
N ILE A 17 3.25 1.99 2.92
CA ILE A 17 3.27 1.31 4.21
C ILE A 17 4.69 0.85 4.50
N GLY A 18 5.25 1.25 5.64
CA GLY A 18 6.42 0.60 6.22
C GLY A 18 6.00 -0.75 6.78
N VAL A 19 6.60 -1.84 6.29
CA VAL A 19 6.21 -3.21 6.66
C VAL A 19 6.87 -3.61 7.96
N THR A 20 6.06 -3.92 8.97
CA THR A 20 6.54 -4.36 10.29
C THR A 20 6.43 -5.88 10.44
N GLU A 21 5.33 -6.47 9.99
CA GLU A 21 5.06 -7.90 10.06
C GLU A 21 4.32 -8.40 8.81
N VAL A 22 4.74 -9.56 8.33
CA VAL A 22 4.09 -10.32 7.25
C VAL A 22 3.69 -11.71 7.75
N ASP A 23 2.72 -12.34 7.09
CA ASP A 23 2.38 -13.74 7.34
C ASP A 23 3.33 -14.72 6.60
N GLU A 24 3.02 -16.02 6.69
CA GLU A 24 3.82 -17.09 6.07
C GLU A 24 3.86 -17.02 4.54
N ASP A 25 2.85 -16.39 3.93
CA ASP A 25 2.72 -16.18 2.49
C ASP A 25 3.26 -14.80 2.06
N PHE A 26 3.96 -14.10 2.96
CA PHE A 26 4.49 -12.74 2.77
C PHE A 26 3.42 -11.64 2.58
N ASN A 27 2.16 -11.89 2.93
CA ASN A 27 1.15 -10.83 2.93
C ASN A 27 1.36 -9.89 4.11
N LEU A 28 1.08 -8.59 3.91
CA LEU A 28 1.15 -7.59 4.96
C LEU A 28 0.14 -7.89 6.08
N LYS A 29 0.63 -8.07 7.31
CA LYS A 29 -0.21 -8.24 8.52
C LYS A 29 -0.27 -6.97 9.35
N VAL A 30 0.90 -6.33 9.57
CA VAL A 30 1.03 -5.09 10.34
C VAL A 30 2.04 -4.17 9.67
N GLY A 31 1.68 -2.89 9.56
CA GLY A 31 2.61 -1.86 9.09
C GLY A 31 2.20 -0.46 9.50
N ASP A 32 3.12 0.47 9.29
CA ASP A 32 2.93 1.89 9.58
C ASP A 32 2.65 2.64 8.28
N VAL A 33 1.54 3.37 8.23
CA VAL A 33 1.18 4.16 7.06
C VAL A 33 2.06 5.41 7.03
N ILE A 34 2.97 5.44 6.08
CA ILE A 34 3.93 6.53 5.87
C ILE A 34 3.25 7.67 5.11
N ALA A 35 2.47 7.35 4.08
CA ALA A 35 1.71 8.29 3.28
C ALA A 35 0.49 7.61 2.65
N HIS A 36 -0.52 8.39 2.29
CA HIS A 36 -1.65 7.94 1.48
C HIS A 36 -2.10 9.07 0.56
N SER A 37 -2.58 8.75 -0.64
CA SER A 37 -3.08 9.72 -1.61
C SER A 37 -3.93 9.05 -2.68
N LYS A 38 -4.82 9.80 -3.31
CA LYS A 38 -5.49 9.36 -4.55
C LYS A 38 -4.55 9.42 -5.76
N ASP A 39 -3.52 10.25 -5.69
CA ASP A 39 -2.49 10.36 -6.72
C ASP A 39 -1.33 9.39 -6.42
N LYS A 40 -1.09 8.46 -7.34
CA LYS A 40 0.01 7.50 -7.25
C LYS A 40 1.38 8.19 -7.26
N GLU A 41 1.50 9.31 -7.96
CA GLU A 41 2.79 10.00 -8.08
C GLU A 41 3.24 10.61 -6.75
N GLU A 42 2.31 11.07 -5.90
CA GLU A 42 2.63 11.54 -4.56
C GLU A 42 3.28 10.43 -3.72
N ILE A 43 2.78 9.21 -3.84
CA ILE A 43 3.34 8.04 -3.16
C ILE A 43 4.73 7.72 -3.67
N TYR A 44 4.95 7.72 -4.98
CA TYR A 44 6.27 7.46 -5.54
C TYR A 44 7.30 8.55 -5.22
N ARG A 45 6.90 9.82 -5.16
CA ARG A 45 7.78 10.89 -4.66
C ARG A 45 8.24 10.59 -3.23
N ARG A 46 7.32 10.22 -2.33
CA ARG A 46 7.67 9.83 -0.94
C ARG A 46 8.55 8.59 -0.86
N LEU A 47 8.33 7.60 -1.73
CA LEU A 47 9.19 6.42 -1.81
C LEU A 47 10.64 6.81 -2.16
N LEU A 48 10.83 7.67 -3.16
CA LEU A 48 12.16 8.09 -3.61
C LEU A 48 12.90 8.94 -2.58
N GLU A 49 12.17 9.74 -1.79
CA GLU A 49 12.68 10.54 -0.68
C GLU A 49 13.12 9.66 0.50
N LEU A 50 12.29 8.72 0.93
CA LEU A 50 12.49 7.98 2.18
C LEU A 50 13.31 6.69 2.02
N ARG A 51 13.21 6.04 0.86
CA ARG A 51 13.93 4.79 0.51
C ARG A 51 13.93 3.73 1.63
N PRO A 52 12.77 3.37 2.21
CA PRO A 52 12.72 2.36 3.26
C PRO A 52 13.16 0.99 2.73
N LYS A 53 13.75 0.17 3.62
CA LYS A 53 14.21 -1.18 3.26
C LYS A 53 13.07 -2.20 3.15
N ARG A 54 11.97 -1.98 3.86
CA ARG A 54 10.81 -2.88 3.93
C ARG A 54 9.54 -2.05 3.83
N PHE A 55 8.85 -2.16 2.70
CA PHE A 55 7.64 -1.40 2.45
C PHE A 55 6.70 -2.15 1.51
N SER A 56 5.43 -1.74 1.50
CA SER A 56 4.46 -2.05 0.45
C SER A 56 3.79 -0.77 -0.04
N ILE A 57 3.37 -0.77 -1.30
CA ILE A 57 2.51 0.26 -1.90
C ILE A 57 1.26 -0.42 -2.41
N GLU A 58 0.12 0.05 -1.91
CA GLU A 58 -1.10 -0.73 -1.95
C GLU A 58 -2.26 0.16 -2.42
N TYR A 59 -2.91 -0.19 -3.53
CA TYR A 59 -4.15 0.47 -3.93
C TYR A 59 -5.36 -0.19 -3.25
N LYS A 60 -6.22 0.63 -2.63
CA LYS A 60 -7.41 0.17 -1.89
C LYS A 60 -8.74 0.56 -2.56
N GLY A 61 -8.70 0.83 -3.86
CA GLY A 61 -9.91 0.87 -4.68
C GLY A 61 -10.28 -0.49 -5.23
N LYS A 62 -11.43 -0.55 -5.90
CA LYS A 62 -11.84 -1.74 -6.64
C LYS A 62 -11.01 -1.86 -7.92
N ILE A 63 -10.44 -3.04 -8.14
CA ILE A 63 -9.86 -3.39 -9.43
C ILE A 63 -11.01 -3.76 -10.36
N PRO A 64 -11.11 -3.18 -11.57
CA PRO A 64 -12.13 -3.57 -12.54
C PRO A 64 -12.05 -5.07 -12.86
N GLU A 65 -13.21 -5.74 -12.96
CA GLU A 65 -13.30 -7.18 -13.20
C GLU A 65 -12.73 -7.59 -14.57
N ASP A 66 -12.73 -6.67 -15.53
CA ASP A 66 -12.23 -6.83 -16.89
C ASP A 66 -10.79 -6.31 -17.08
N LEU A 67 -10.09 -5.93 -16.00
CA LEU A 67 -8.73 -5.45 -16.09
C LEU A 67 -7.75 -6.60 -16.39
N ALA A 68 -7.13 -6.56 -17.57
CA ALA A 68 -5.95 -7.35 -17.88
C ALA A 68 -4.68 -6.53 -17.62
N VAL A 69 -3.82 -7.02 -16.73
CA VAL A 69 -2.50 -6.43 -16.45
C VAL A 69 -1.43 -7.31 -17.10
N VAL A 70 -0.57 -6.71 -17.92
CA VAL A 70 0.65 -7.36 -18.43
C VAL A 70 1.82 -6.73 -17.69
N LEU A 71 2.64 -7.58 -17.06
CA LEU A 71 3.80 -7.21 -16.25
C LEU A 71 5.10 -7.41 -17.03
#